data_AF-A0A0R1W3M8-F1
#
_entry.id   AF-A0A0R1W3M8-F1
#
_cell.length_a   1.000
_cell.length_b   1.000
_cell.length_c   1.000
_cell.angle_alpha   90.00
_cell.angle_beta   90.00
_cell.angle_gamma   90.00
#
_symmetry.space_group_name_H-M   'P 1'
#
loop_
_entity.id
_entity.type
_entity.pdbx_description
1 polymer ?
#
loop_
_entity_poly.entity_id
_entity_poly.type
_entity_poly.pdbx_seq_one_letter_code
_entity_poly.pdbx_strand_id
1 'polypeptide(L)' 'MHNQLAATDANLVKVYSLGNIIVIYTKAPTHEEILLKSDQRNIRDDEIEFALKNLTSVTPKQAEVIHSNRLAEVSIKQLA' A
#
# COMPACT_ATOMS: atom_id res chain seq x y z
N MET A 1 -13.73 14.14 8.17
CA MET A 1 -12.54 13.35 7.82
C MET A 1 -12.87 12.49 6.59
N HIS A 2 -12.90 13.08 5.39
CA HIS A 2 -13.24 12.39 4.13
C HIS A 2 -12.40 12.90 2.93
N ASN A 3 -11.18 13.40 3.18
CA ASN A 3 -10.43 14.15 2.16
C ASN A 3 -9.55 13.30 1.23
N GLN A 4 -9.69 11.98 1.24
CA GLN A 4 -8.95 11.10 0.32
C GLN A 4 -9.86 10.43 -0.74
N LEU A 5 -11.16 10.28 -0.46
CA LEU A 5 -12.11 9.63 -1.37
C LEU A 5 -12.64 10.55 -2.48
N ALA A 6 -12.59 11.87 -2.31
CA ALA A 6 -13.13 12.83 -3.28
C ALA A 6 -12.11 13.31 -4.35
N ALA A 7 -10.85 12.88 -4.25
CA ALA A 7 -9.76 13.39 -5.08
C ALA A 7 -8.92 12.29 -5.75
N THR A 8 -9.33 11.02 -5.67
CA THR A 8 -8.63 9.87 -6.29
C THR A 8 -9.60 9.09 -7.17
N ASP A 9 -9.08 8.45 -8.21
CA ASP A 9 -9.82 7.53 -9.11
C ASP A 9 -9.90 6.10 -8.57
N ALA A 10 -9.57 5.91 -7.28
CA ALA A 10 -9.61 4.60 -6.64
C ALA A 10 -11.06 4.11 -6.51
N ASN A 11 -11.34 2.97 -7.14
CA ASN A 11 -12.65 2.31 -7.07
C ASN A 11 -12.80 1.43 -5.83
N LEU A 12 -11.68 1.08 -5.19
CA LEU A 12 -11.64 0.26 -3.98
C LEU A 12 -10.64 0.84 -2.99
N VAL A 13 -11.05 0.90 -1.72
CA VAL A 13 -10.19 1.21 -0.59
C VAL A 13 -10.43 0.17 0.50
N LYS A 14 -9.37 -0.44 1.02
CA LYS A 14 -9.41 -1.35 2.17
C LYS A 14 -8.37 -0.95 3.19
N VAL A 15 -8.72 -1.04 4.47
CA VAL A 15 -7.82 -0.72 5.59
C VAL A 15 -7.68 -1.96 6.47
N TYR A 16 -6.44 -2.32 6.78
CA TYR A 16 -6.08 -3.48 7.56
C TYR A 16 -5.13 -3.10 8.70
N SER A 17 -5.08 -3.95 9.72
CA SER A 17 -4.05 -3.91 10.75
C SER A 17 -3.12 -5.10 10.58
N LEU A 18 -1.82 -4.84 10.52
CA LEU A 18 -0.75 -5.83 10.53
C LEU A 18 0.06 -5.62 11.81
N GLY A 19 -0.39 -6.24 12.90
CA GLY A 19 0.14 -5.94 14.24
C GLY A 19 -0.06 -4.46 14.60
N ASN A 20 1.04 -3.73 14.75
CA ASN A 20 1.08 -2.29 15.05
C ASN A 20 1.21 -1.40 13.80
N ILE A 21 1.07 -1.97 12.59
CA ILE A 21 1.12 -1.26 11.31
C ILE A 21 -0.29 -1.15 10.75
N ILE A 22 -0.66 0.04 10.29
CA ILE A 22 -1.86 0.25 9.47
C ILE A 22 -1.47 0.07 8.01
N VAL A 23 -2.22 -0.76 7.30
CA VAL A 23 -2.05 -1.00 5.87
C VAL A 23 -3.29 -0.49 5.15
N ILE A 24 -3.11 0.48 4.26
CA ILE A 24 -4.16 0.99 3.37
C ILE A 24 -3.88 0.46 1.98
N TYR A 25 -4.83 -0.24 1.40
CA TYR A 25 -4.77 -0.73 0.03
C TYR A 25 -5.81 -0.02 -0.82
N THR A 26 -5.39 0.53 -1.95
CA THR A 26 -6.28 1.14 -2.93
C THR A 26 -6.10 0.48 -4.29
N LYS A 27 -7.19 0.40 -5.04
CA LYS A 27 -7.18 -0.12 -6.42
C LYS A 27 -8.00 0.77 -7.33
N ALA A 28 -7.37 1.18 -8.43
CA ALA A 28 -7.95 1.84 -9.57
C ALA A 28 -7.81 0.94 -10.81
N PRO A 29 -8.42 1.29 -11.96
CA PRO A 29 -8.29 0.50 -13.18
C PRO A 29 -6.84 0.39 -13.68
N THR A 30 -6.03 1.42 -13.47
CA THR A 30 -4.67 1.54 -14.03
C THR A 30 -3.56 1.27 -13.02
N HIS A 31 -3.87 1.25 -11.72
CA HIS A 31 -2.87 1.11 -10.68
C HIS A 31 -3.44 0.56 -9.37
N GLU A 32 -2.54 0.05 -8.53
CA GLU A 32 -2.80 -0.38 -7.15
C GLU A 32 -1.74 0.26 -6.24
N GLU A 33 -2.16 0.69 -5.05
CA GLU A 33 -1.26 1.26 -4.06
C GLU A 33 -1.41 0.54 -2.72
N ILE A 34 -0.29 0.36 -2.01
CA ILE A 34 -0.26 -0.05 -0.61
C ILE A 34 0.51 1.00 0.18
N LEU A 35 -0.14 1.59 1.19
CA LEU A 35 0.48 2.44 2.19
C LEU A 35 0.60 1.68 3.50
N LEU A 36 1.82 1.58 4.03
CA LEU A 36 2.09 0.99 5.35
C LEU A 36 2.57 2.09 6.29
N LYS A 37 1.91 2.27 7.43
CA LYS A 37 2.27 3.26 8.46
C LYS A 37 2.42 2.60 9.83
N SER A 38 3.49 2.94 10.54
CA SER A 38 3.67 2.57 11.95
C SER A 38 3.92 3.79 12.80
N ASP A 39 3.30 3.90 13.97
CA ASP A 39 3.61 5.00 14.89
C ASP A 39 4.87 4.73 15.73
N GLN A 40 5.45 3.53 15.64
CA GLN A 40 6.52 3.06 16.54
C GLN A 40 7.90 2.98 15.88
N ARG A 41 8.00 2.51 14.62
CA ARG A 41 9.28 2.32 13.93
C ARG A 41 9.14 2.37 12.41
N ASN A 42 10.27 2.34 11.69
CA ASN A 42 10.25 2.21 10.24
C ASN A 42 9.65 0.85 9.81
N ILE A 43 9.00 0.87 8.64
CA ILE A 43 8.47 -0.33 8.00
C ILE A 43 9.63 -1.15 7.46
N ARG A 44 9.58 -2.45 7.68
CA ARG A 44 10.60 -3.41 7.23
C ARG A 44 10.17 -4.09 5.93
N ASP A 45 11.13 -4.56 5.15
CA ASP A 45 10.87 -5.15 3.83
C ASP A 45 10.03 -6.43 3.93
N ASP A 46 10.20 -7.24 4.97
CA ASP A 46 9.39 -8.43 5.22
C ASP A 46 7.89 -8.11 5.42
N GLU A 47 7.58 -6.94 5.95
CA GLU A 47 6.21 -6.45 6.14
C GLU A 47 5.59 -5.99 4.81
N ILE A 48 6.39 -5.38 3.95
CA ILE A 48 6.00 -4.96 2.60
C ILE A 48 5.75 -6.20 1.73
N GLU A 49 6.67 -7.17 1.77
CA GLU A 49 6.52 -8.46 1.07
C GLU A 49 5.27 -9.20 1.53
N PHE A 50 4.99 -9.21 2.84
CA PHE A 50 3.79 -9.80 3.37
C PHE A 50 2.52 -9.11 2.83
N ALA A 51 2.48 -7.78 2.84
CA ALA A 51 1.33 -7.04 2.32
C ALA A 51 1.11 -7.30 0.82
N LEU A 52 2.18 -7.21 0.01
CA LEU A 52 2.15 -7.51 -1.43
C LEU A 52 1.59 -8.90 -1.72
N LYS A 53 2.10 -9.92 -1.03
CA LYS A 53 1.69 -11.32 -1.21
C LYS A 53 0.21 -11.57 -0.89
N ASN A 54 -0.35 -10.83 0.06
CA ASN A 54 -1.73 -11.05 0.52
C ASN A 54 -2.76 -10.15 -0.17
N LEU A 55 -2.33 -9.00 -0.71
CA LEU A 55 -3.25 -7.99 -1.25
C LEU A 55 -3.22 -7.92 -2.78
N THR A 56 -2.14 -8.41 -3.40
CA THR A 56 -1.89 -8.27 -4.84
C THR A 56 -1.43 -9.58 -5.45
N SER A 57 -1.28 -9.62 -6.77
CA SER A 57 -0.70 -10.77 -7.49
C SER A 57 0.72 -10.52 -7.99
N VAL A 58 1.38 -9.46 -7.51
CA VAL A 58 2.72 -9.06 -7.96
C VAL A 58 3.79 -9.31 -6.91
N THR A 59 5.04 -9.42 -7.37
CA THR A 59 6.22 -9.52 -6.53
C THR A 59 6.83 -8.13 -6.28
N PRO A 60 7.66 -7.93 -5.24
CA PRO A 60 8.35 -6.66 -5.00
C PRO A 60 9.14 -6.13 -6.20
N LYS A 61 9.64 -7.01 -7.07
CA LYS A 61 10.36 -6.63 -8.30
C LYS A 61 9.49 -5.94 -9.36
N GLN A 62 8.18 -6.08 -9.25
CA GLN A 62 7.19 -5.51 -10.17
C GLN A 62 6.48 -4.29 -9.57
N ALA A 63 6.89 -3.86 -8.37
CA ALA A 63 6.35 -2.71 -7.67
C ALA A 63 7.46 -1.68 -7.47
N GLU A 64 7.07 -0.41 -7.46
CA GLU A 64 7.92 0.67 -6.98
C GLU A 64 7.72 0.80 -5.47
N VAL A 65 8.80 0.78 -4.69
CA VAL A 65 8.74 0.88 -3.23
C VAL A 65 9.51 2.10 -2.76
N ILE A 66 8.84 2.97 -2.01
CA ILE A 66 9.44 4.16 -1.39
C ILE A 66 9.38 4.00 0.12
N HIS A 67 10.55 4.05 0.76
CA HIS A 67 10.65 4.10 2.22
C HIS A 67 10.76 5.53 2.70
N SER A 68 9.99 5.86 3.73
CA SER A 68 10.06 7.12 4.46
C SER A 68 10.06 6.86 5.95
N ASN A 69 10.28 7.89 6.76
CA ASN A 69 10.23 7.74 8.21
C ASN A 69 8.86 7.18 8.62
N ARG A 70 8.85 5.97 9.20
CA ARG A 70 7.65 5.28 9.69
C ARG A 70 6.57 4.99 8.64
N LEU A 71 6.93 5.07 7.36
CA LEU A 71 6.02 4.91 6.23
C LEU A 71 6.70 4.10 5.12
N ALA A 72 5.95 3.27 4.43
CA ALA A 72 6.34 2.72 3.15
C ALA A 72 5.16 2.84 2.17
N GLU A 73 5.49 3.21 0.95
CA GLU A 73 4.57 3.32 -0.18
C GLU A 73 4.97 2.30 -1.23
N VAL A 74 3.98 1.59 -1.76
CA VAL A 74 4.15 0.58 -2.80
C VAL A 74 3.19 0.87 -3.94
N SER A 75 3.74 1.17 -5.11
CA SER A 75 2.96 1.52 -6.31
C SER A 75 3.11 0.46 -7.38
N ILE A 76 1.97 0.04 -7.95
CA ILE A 76 1.92 -1.02 -8.96
C ILE A 76 1.12 -0.50 -10.15
N LYS A 77 1.73 -0.49 -11.33
CA LYS A 77 1.03 -0.15 -12.58
C LYS A 77 0.36 -1.40 -13.16
N GLN A 78 -0.94 -1.31 -13.44
CA GLN A 78 -1.65 -2.30 -14.25
C GLN A 78 -1.57 -1.86 -15.72
N LEU A 79 -1.10 -2.76 -16.59
CA LEU A 79 -1.25 -2.57 -18.03
C LEU A 79 -2.72 -2.83 -18.38
N ALA A 80 -3.36 -1.84 -19.01
CA ALA A 80 -4.72 -1.97 -19.54
C ALA A 80 -4.78 -2.94 -20.73
#